data_AF-A0A0B8NWJ0-F1
#
_entry.id   AF-A0A0B8NWJ0-F1
#
_cell.length_a   1.000
_cell.length_b   1.000
_cell.length_c   1.000
_cell.angle_alpha   90.00
_cell.angle_beta   90.00
_cell.angle_gamma   90.00
#
_symmetry.space_group_name_H-M   'P 1'
#
loop_
_entity.id
_entity.type
_entity.pdbx_description
1 polymer ?
#
loop_
_entity_poly.entity_id
_entity_poly.type
_entity_poly.pdbx_seq_one_letter_code
_entity_poly.pdbx_strand_id
1 'polypeptide(L)'
;MMKKILFGVMGNMGPEADALFQDIVAKKEIEHGALKDQDHMGMLVVKNPDIPDRSEAINEGGQDPVPEMVKSAKMLERNNAMFAVMTCNTAHYFREQVQKQTRTYIVDMLKLRLTISRLTILNQLWVSYVPMVPITRASMTPILNKPTLCMLSQSVSSKSTMCIAPSMVR
;
A
#
# COMPACT_ATOMS: atom_id res chain seq x y z
N MET A 1 23.90 -7.18 -16.20
CA MET A 1 23.96 -6.84 -14.76
C MET A 1 22.52 -6.72 -14.26
N MET A 2 22.17 -7.39 -13.16
CA MET A 2 20.85 -7.25 -12.54
C MET A 2 20.65 -5.86 -11.92
N LYS A 3 19.39 -5.46 -11.70
CA LYS A 3 19.02 -4.15 -11.13
C LYS A 3 19.69 -3.90 -9.78
N LYS A 4 19.94 -2.63 -9.48
CA LYS A 4 20.49 -2.16 -8.19
C LYS A 4 19.56 -2.49 -7.00
N ILE A 5 18.25 -2.52 -7.24
CA ILE A 5 17.24 -2.89 -6.26
C ILE A 5 16.51 -4.12 -6.77
N LEU A 6 16.54 -5.18 -5.95
CA LEU A 6 15.83 -6.43 -6.16
C LEU A 6 15.09 -6.81 -4.88
N PHE A 7 13.77 -6.92 -4.94
CA PHE A 7 12.97 -7.35 -3.79
C PHE A 7 12.13 -8.59 -4.12
N GLY A 8 11.74 -9.32 -3.08
CA GLY A 8 11.01 -10.56 -3.18
C GLY A 8 9.54 -10.42 -2.81
N VAL A 9 8.67 -11.16 -3.48
CA VAL A 9 7.26 -11.33 -3.13
C VAL A 9 7.03 -12.81 -2.80
N MET A 10 6.61 -13.08 -1.57
CA MET A 10 6.12 -14.39 -1.13
C MET A 10 4.63 -14.47 -1.45
N GLY A 11 4.32 -15.08 -2.59
CA GLY A 11 2.99 -15.11 -3.19
C GLY A 11 2.23 -16.42 -2.95
N ASN A 12 1.12 -16.55 -3.68
CA ASN A 12 0.20 -17.69 -3.65
C ASN A 12 -0.51 -17.99 -2.31
N MET A 13 -0.42 -17.11 -1.33
CA MET A 13 -1.27 -17.10 -0.14
C MET A 13 -2.60 -16.36 -0.43
N GLY A 14 -3.14 -16.61 -1.63
CA GLY A 14 -4.06 -15.78 -2.39
C GLY A 14 -3.45 -15.42 -3.76
N PRO A 15 -3.67 -16.22 -4.82
CA PRO A 15 -3.02 -16.02 -6.13
C PRO A 15 -3.33 -14.67 -6.78
N GLU A 16 -4.53 -14.14 -6.56
CA GLU A 16 -4.93 -12.83 -7.09
C GLU A 16 -4.29 -11.67 -6.31
N ALA A 17 -4.01 -11.86 -5.01
CA ALA A 17 -3.44 -10.81 -4.17
C ALA A 17 -2.00 -10.48 -4.58
N ASP A 18 -1.20 -11.48 -4.95
CA ASP A 18 0.16 -11.24 -5.45
C ASP A 18 0.18 -10.57 -6.83
N ALA A 19 -0.79 -10.87 -7.71
CA ALA A 19 -0.93 -10.23 -9.01
C ALA A 19 -1.37 -8.77 -8.85
N LEU A 20 -2.35 -8.51 -7.98
CA LEU A 20 -2.78 -7.16 -7.65
C LEU A 20 -1.65 -6.34 -7.04
N PHE A 21 -0.85 -6.94 -6.16
CA PHE A 21 0.31 -6.25 -5.57
C PHE A 21 1.34 -5.82 -6.64
N GLN A 22 1.62 -6.69 -7.62
CA GLN A 22 2.51 -6.37 -8.75
C GLN A 22 1.98 -5.19 -9.57
N ASP A 23 0.69 -5.19 -9.89
CA ASP A 23 0.03 -4.08 -10.60
C ASP A 23 0.11 -2.77 -9.81
N ILE A 24 -0.14 -2.81 -8.49
CA ILE A 24 -0.02 -1.63 -7.61
C ILE A 24 1.41 -1.10 -7.62
N VAL A 25 2.43 -1.97 -7.51
CA VAL A 25 3.84 -1.55 -7.54
C VAL A 25 4.16 -0.86 -8.86
N ALA A 26 3.80 -1.47 -10.00
CA ALA A 26 4.07 -0.89 -11.31
C ALA A 26 3.42 0.49 -11.48
N LYS A 27 2.15 0.63 -11.08
CA LYS A 27 1.45 1.93 -11.09
C LYS A 27 2.13 2.96 -10.20
N LYS A 28 2.56 2.56 -9.00
CA LYS A 28 3.26 3.46 -8.08
C LYS A 28 4.63 3.88 -8.61
N GLU A 29 5.37 2.99 -9.28
CA GLU A 29 6.63 3.37 -9.91
C GLU A 29 6.43 4.40 -11.03
N ILE A 30 5.38 4.24 -11.85
CA ILE A 30 4.99 5.22 -12.88
C ILE A 30 4.64 6.57 -12.24
N GLU A 31 3.81 6.58 -11.19
CA GLU A 31 3.48 7.80 -10.44
C GLU A 31 4.74 8.52 -9.88
N HIS A 32 5.81 7.76 -9.60
CA HIS A 32 7.07 8.29 -9.08
C HIS A 32 8.15 8.46 -10.16
N GLY A 33 7.78 8.47 -11.44
CA GLY A 33 8.66 8.89 -12.53
C GLY A 33 9.36 7.76 -13.31
N ALA A 34 8.92 6.51 -13.19
CA ALA A 34 9.32 5.47 -14.13
C ALA A 34 8.68 5.74 -15.52
N LEU A 35 9.51 5.89 -16.55
CA LEU A 35 9.07 6.23 -17.91
C LEU A 35 9.32 5.10 -18.93
N LYS A 36 10.14 4.13 -18.57
CA LYS A 36 10.50 2.95 -19.39
C LYS A 36 10.73 1.73 -18.50
N ASP A 37 10.71 0.54 -19.10
CA ASP A 37 10.90 -0.74 -18.41
C ASP A 37 12.17 -0.77 -17.53
N GLN A 38 13.26 -0.14 -18.00
CA GLN A 38 14.53 -0.08 -17.28
C GLN A 38 14.55 0.90 -16.11
N ASP A 39 13.43 1.54 -15.77
CA ASP A 39 13.29 2.36 -14.56
C ASP A 39 12.67 1.57 -13.39
N HIS A 40 11.86 0.56 -13.68
CA HIS A 40 11.18 -0.29 -12.67
C HIS A 40 12.15 -1.08 -11.79
N MET A 41 11.81 -1.32 -10.52
CA MET A 41 12.62 -2.14 -9.63
C MET A 41 12.63 -3.61 -10.05
N GLY A 42 13.71 -4.33 -9.74
CA GLY A 42 13.75 -5.77 -9.92
C GLY A 42 12.84 -6.45 -8.90
N MET A 43 12.08 -7.44 -9.34
CA MET A 43 11.16 -8.20 -8.49
C MET A 43 11.31 -9.70 -8.71
N LEU A 44 11.39 -10.48 -7.63
CA LEU A 44 11.30 -11.94 -7.65
C LEU A 44 10.00 -12.37 -6.99
N VAL A 45 9.15 -13.09 -7.73
CA VAL A 45 7.89 -13.60 -7.19
C VAL A 45 8.02 -15.11 -6.99
N VAL A 46 7.89 -15.56 -5.75
CA VAL A 46 7.80 -16.99 -5.42
C VAL A 46 6.34 -17.33 -5.22
N LYS A 47 5.76 -18.05 -6.19
CA LYS A 47 4.40 -18.60 -6.07
C LYS A 47 4.48 -20.02 -5.52
N ASN A 48 4.17 -20.18 -4.23
CA ASN A 48 4.21 -21.48 -3.57
C ASN A 48 2.79 -21.94 -3.19
N PRO A 49 2.11 -22.78 -4.01
CA PRO A 49 0.79 -23.34 -3.69
C PRO A 49 0.82 -24.35 -2.54
N ASP A 50 1.99 -24.87 -2.20
CA ASP A 50 2.12 -25.91 -1.18
C ASP A 50 2.00 -25.35 0.24
N ILE A 51 2.00 -24.02 0.41
CA ILE A 51 1.76 -23.36 1.70
C ILE A 51 0.32 -23.71 2.16
N PRO A 52 0.17 -24.44 3.28
CA PRO A 52 -1.13 -24.76 3.87
C PRO A 52 -2.00 -23.54 4.16
N ASP A 53 -3.29 -23.75 4.43
CA ASP A 53 -4.20 -22.66 4.80
C ASP A 53 -3.81 -22.05 6.16
N ARG A 54 -3.57 -20.74 6.18
CA ARG A 54 -3.11 -20.03 7.37
C ARG A 54 -4.24 -19.85 8.38
N SER A 55 -5.48 -19.71 7.91
CA SER A 55 -6.65 -19.48 8.78
C SER A 55 -7.00 -20.77 9.51
N GLU A 56 -6.95 -21.90 8.81
CA GLU A 56 -7.13 -23.24 9.38
C GLU A 56 -6.03 -23.55 10.41
N ALA A 57 -4.77 -23.26 10.08
CA ALA A 57 -3.65 -23.44 11.02
C ALA A 57 -3.81 -22.61 12.32
N ILE A 58 -4.39 -21.42 12.24
CA ILE A 58 -4.60 -20.54 13.40
C ILE A 58 -5.84 -20.96 14.21
N ASN A 59 -6.95 -21.26 13.55
CA ASN A 59 -8.26 -21.39 14.20
C ASN A 59 -8.69 -22.84 14.45
N GLU A 60 -8.22 -23.78 13.63
CA GLU A 60 -8.76 -25.16 13.55
C GLU A 60 -7.68 -26.21 13.82
N GLY A 61 -6.43 -25.79 14.09
CA GLY A 61 -5.31 -26.71 14.31
C GLY A 61 -4.82 -27.38 13.02
N GLY A 62 -5.03 -26.73 11.88
CA GLY A 62 -4.53 -27.18 10.58
C GLY A 62 -3.00 -27.27 10.50
N GLN A 63 -2.51 -27.78 9.37
CA GLN A 63 -1.08 -27.99 9.15
C GLN A 63 -0.28 -26.67 9.28
N ASP A 64 0.86 -26.72 9.99
CA ASP A 64 1.74 -25.56 10.15
C ASP A 64 2.28 -25.07 8.79
N PRO A 65 2.03 -23.80 8.40
CA PRO A 65 2.49 -23.25 7.14
C PRO A 65 3.94 -22.77 7.15
N VAL A 66 4.57 -22.65 8.33
CA VAL A 66 5.92 -22.10 8.48
C VAL A 66 6.97 -22.83 7.64
N PRO A 67 7.02 -24.18 7.55
CA PRO A 67 8.03 -24.87 6.75
C PRO A 67 8.02 -24.47 5.27
N GLU A 68 6.84 -24.36 4.67
CA GLU A 68 6.69 -23.99 3.25
C GLU A 68 6.96 -22.50 3.03
N MET A 69 6.55 -21.65 3.96
CA MET A 69 6.90 -20.22 3.94
C MET A 69 8.42 -20.01 4.02
N VAL A 70 9.13 -20.80 4.85
CA VAL A 70 10.59 -20.75 4.97
C VAL A 70 11.27 -21.18 3.68
N LYS A 71 10.77 -22.19 2.97
CA LYS A 71 11.29 -22.57 1.65
C LYS A 71 11.20 -21.41 0.67
N SER A 72 10.04 -20.73 0.61
CA SER A 72 9.87 -19.54 -0.23
C SER A 72 10.83 -18.41 0.15
N ALA A 73 10.99 -18.14 1.45
CA ALA A 73 11.92 -17.13 1.94
C ALA A 73 13.39 -17.47 1.62
N LYS A 74 13.76 -18.75 1.68
CA LYS A 74 15.10 -19.23 1.32
C LYS A 74 15.38 -19.16 -0.18
N MET A 75 14.36 -19.36 -1.03
CA MET A 75 14.51 -19.11 -2.47
C MET A 75 14.83 -17.65 -2.75
N LEU A 76 14.13 -16.73 -2.09
CA LEU A 76 14.42 -15.28 -2.20
C LEU A 76 15.82 -14.95 -1.68
N GLU A 77 16.22 -15.52 -0.54
CA GLU A 77 17.57 -15.34 0.03
C GLU A 77 18.66 -15.80 -0.94
N ARG A 78 18.52 -16.99 -1.54
CA ARG A 78 19.49 -17.55 -2.51
C ARG A 78 19.63 -16.71 -3.77
N ASN A 79 18.59 -15.98 -4.14
CA ASN A 79 18.60 -15.08 -5.30
C ASN A 79 18.91 -13.62 -4.92
N ASN A 80 19.44 -13.39 -3.72
CA ASN A 80 19.90 -12.08 -3.24
C ASN A 80 18.80 -10.99 -3.24
N ALA A 81 17.55 -11.38 -2.96
CA ALA A 81 16.50 -10.39 -2.70
C ALA A 81 16.85 -9.59 -1.44
N MET A 82 16.88 -8.26 -1.56
CA MET A 82 17.27 -7.35 -0.48
C MET A 82 16.28 -7.40 0.70
N PHE A 83 15.00 -7.52 0.39
CA PHE A 83 13.92 -7.73 1.33
C PHE A 83 12.80 -8.52 0.65
N ALA A 84 11.88 -9.05 1.44
CA ALA A 84 10.70 -9.77 0.98
C ALA A 84 9.41 -9.16 1.55
N VAL A 85 8.33 -9.26 0.80
CA VAL A 85 6.98 -8.90 1.24
C VAL A 85 6.07 -10.13 1.19
N MET A 86 5.11 -10.21 2.12
CA MET A 86 4.02 -11.18 2.08
C MET A 86 2.75 -10.44 1.71
N THR A 87 2.05 -10.88 0.67
CA THR A 87 0.82 -10.24 0.16
C THR A 87 -0.46 -10.75 0.84
N CYS A 88 -0.32 -11.32 2.05
CA CYS A 88 -1.41 -11.96 2.78
C CYS A 88 -1.43 -11.50 4.25
N ASN A 89 -2.58 -11.03 4.74
CA ASN A 89 -2.73 -10.55 6.11
C ASN A 89 -2.51 -11.67 7.13
N THR A 90 -3.15 -12.83 6.95
CA THR A 90 -3.06 -13.96 7.89
C THR A 90 -1.66 -14.56 7.96
N ALA A 91 -0.91 -14.51 6.85
CA ALA A 91 0.49 -14.95 6.82
C ALA A 91 1.40 -14.14 7.78
N HIS A 92 1.04 -12.89 8.10
CA HIS A 92 1.84 -12.08 9.01
C HIS A 92 1.83 -12.61 10.46
N TYR A 93 0.86 -13.45 10.83
CA TYR A 93 0.87 -14.16 12.11
C TYR A 93 2.15 -15.02 12.29
N PHE A 94 2.60 -15.64 11.20
CA PHE A 94 3.77 -16.51 11.18
C PHE A 94 5.09 -15.77 10.85
N ARG A 95 5.02 -14.45 10.59
CA ARG A 95 6.15 -13.65 10.12
C ARG A 95 7.40 -13.83 10.96
N GLU A 96 7.29 -13.70 12.28
CA GLU A 96 8.45 -13.76 13.18
C GLU A 96 9.12 -15.13 13.16
N GLN A 97 8.33 -16.21 13.05
CA GLN A 97 8.83 -17.57 12.98
C GLN A 97 9.61 -17.81 11.69
N VAL A 98 9.12 -17.27 10.57
CA VAL A 98 9.81 -17.33 9.27
C VAL A 98 11.04 -16.43 9.27
N GLN A 99 10.94 -15.19 9.80
CA GLN A 99 12.03 -14.22 9.84
C GLN A 99 13.25 -14.76 10.60
N LYS A 100 13.05 -15.53 11.68
CA LYS A 100 14.14 -16.19 12.43
C LYS A 100 14.94 -17.19 11.59
N GLN A 101 14.37 -17.66 10.47
CA GLN A 101 14.96 -18.71 9.65
C GLN A 101 15.55 -18.19 8.33
N THR A 102 15.36 -16.91 7.99
CA THR A 102 15.92 -16.31 6.76
C THR A 102 16.72 -15.05 7.07
N ARG A 103 17.77 -14.79 6.29
CA ARG A 103 18.50 -13.51 6.34
C ARG A 103 17.81 -12.41 5.56
N THR A 104 16.94 -12.76 4.61
CA THR A 104 16.14 -11.78 3.89
C THR A 104 15.17 -11.14 4.87
N TYR A 105 15.21 -9.81 4.95
CA TYR A 105 14.28 -9.07 5.80
C TYR A 105 12.86 -9.16 5.23
N ILE A 106 11.92 -9.66 6.02
CA ILE A 106 10.51 -9.74 5.67
C ILE A 106 9.81 -8.50 6.21
N VAL A 107 9.28 -7.68 5.32
CA VAL A 107 8.55 -6.46 5.66
C VAL A 107 7.27 -6.80 6.41
N ASP A 108 6.98 -6.04 7.48
CA ASP A 108 5.73 -6.13 8.22
C ASP A 108 4.71 -5.13 7.67
N MET A 109 3.77 -5.62 6.86
CA MET A 109 2.75 -4.78 6.24
C MET A 109 1.79 -4.17 7.30
N LEU A 110 1.47 -4.90 8.36
CA LEU A 110 0.52 -4.47 9.38
C LEU A 110 1.11 -3.33 10.22
N LYS A 111 2.37 -3.47 10.62
CA LYS A 111 3.10 -2.42 11.34
C LYS A 111 3.28 -1.18 10.48
N LEU A 112 3.59 -1.34 9.19
CA LEU A 112 3.71 -0.23 8.24
C LEU A 112 2.40 0.54 8.11
N ARG A 113 1.26 -0.15 7.97
CA ARG A 113 -0.05 0.50 7.89
C ARG A 113 -0.33 1.37 9.11
N LEU A 114 -0.13 0.83 10.31
CA LEU A 114 -0.36 1.59 11.55
C LEU A 114 0.56 2.81 11.65
N THR A 115 1.81 2.68 11.22
CA THR A 115 2.78 3.77 11.23
C THR A 115 2.39 4.87 10.24
N ILE A 116 2.05 4.51 9.01
CA ILE A 116 1.61 5.46 7.98
C ILE A 116 0.31 6.14 8.40
N SER A 117 -0.70 5.39 8.87
CA SER A 117 -1.96 6.00 9.33
C SER A 117 -1.73 6.98 10.47
N ARG A 118 -0.86 6.65 11.43
CA ARG A 118 -0.48 7.59 12.51
C ARG A 118 0.23 8.82 11.96
N LEU A 119 1.19 8.67 11.05
CA LEU A 119 1.90 9.80 10.45
C LEU A 119 0.98 10.69 9.63
N THR A 120 0.04 10.12 8.86
CA THR A 120 -0.95 10.88 8.11
C THR A 120 -1.92 11.61 9.02
N ILE A 121 -2.43 10.95 10.07
CA ILE A 121 -3.28 11.60 11.09
C ILE A 121 -2.52 12.70 11.80
N LEU A 122 -1.27 12.44 12.23
CA LEU A 122 -0.44 13.45 12.87
C LEU A 122 -0.15 14.62 11.95
N ASN A 123 0.13 14.40 10.66
CA ASN A 123 0.34 15.45 9.68
C ASN A 123 -0.95 16.25 9.43
N GLN A 124 -2.11 15.58 9.36
CA GLN A 124 -3.41 16.23 9.20
C GLN A 124 -3.82 17.04 10.44
N LEU A 125 -3.55 16.51 11.63
CA LEU A 125 -3.72 17.22 12.90
C LEU A 125 -2.72 18.38 13.02
N TRP A 126 -1.46 18.21 12.58
CA TRP A 126 -0.47 19.29 12.54
C TRP A 126 -0.93 20.43 11.63
N VAL A 127 -1.39 20.13 10.42
CA VAL A 127 -1.99 21.12 9.50
C VAL A 127 -3.20 21.82 10.14
N SER A 128 -3.95 21.12 10.99
CA SER A 128 -5.10 21.69 11.72
C SER A 128 -4.71 22.49 12.98
N TYR A 129 -3.54 22.22 13.58
CA TYR A 129 -3.06 22.81 14.83
C TYR A 129 -2.03 23.92 14.65
N VAL A 130 -1.51 24.16 13.45
CA VAL A 130 -0.78 25.39 13.15
C VAL A 130 -1.82 26.51 13.08
N PRO A 131 -1.95 27.39 14.10
CA PRO A 131 -2.73 28.60 13.91
C PRO A 131 -2.11 29.31 12.72
N MET A 132 -2.96 29.66 11.76
CA MET A 132 -2.65 30.48 10.61
C MET A 132 -1.98 31.76 11.12
N VAL A 133 -0.64 31.75 11.26
CA VAL A 133 0.12 32.95 11.58
C VAL A 133 -0.18 33.88 10.42
N PRO A 134 -0.83 35.03 10.65
CA PRO A 134 -1.10 35.95 9.57
C PRO A 134 0.26 36.39 9.06
N ILE A 135 0.63 35.94 7.87
CA ILE A 135 1.69 36.57 7.09
C ILE A 135 1.20 38.01 6.90
N THR A 136 1.72 38.92 7.71
CA THR A 136 1.47 40.34 7.57
C THR A 136 1.99 40.74 6.19
N ARG A 137 1.02 40.93 5.29
CA ARG A 137 1.21 41.36 3.92
C ARG A 137 1.61 42.84 3.95
N ALA A 138 2.89 43.11 4.20
CA ALA A 138 3.44 44.46 4.19
C ALA A 138 4.62 44.55 3.22
N SER A 139 4.31 44.57 1.93
CA SER A 139 4.96 45.42 0.93
C SER A 139 4.28 45.20 -0.44
N MET A 140 3.11 45.80 -0.62
CA MET A 140 2.61 46.12 -1.96
C MET A 140 3.29 47.41 -2.41
N THR A 141 3.87 47.41 -3.61
CA THR A 141 3.60 48.49 -4.55
C THR A 141 3.21 47.92 -5.91
N PRO A 142 2.36 48.62 -6.68
CA PRO A 142 1.46 48.02 -7.68
C PRO A 142 1.75 48.50 -9.11
N ILE A 143 1.50 47.67 -10.13
CA ILE A 143 1.17 48.14 -11.49
C ILE A 143 0.05 47.26 -12.09
N LEU A 144 -1.07 47.94 -12.40
CA LEU A 144 -2.20 47.73 -13.34
C LEU A 144 -2.29 46.37 -14.07
N ASN A 145 -3.45 45.73 -14.30
CA ASN A 145 -4.77 46.26 -14.66
C ASN A 145 -5.90 45.20 -14.41
N LYS A 146 -7.10 45.68 -14.03
CA LYS A 146 -8.38 44.96 -13.75
C LYS A 146 -9.20 44.73 -15.07
N PRO A 147 -10.49 44.29 -15.04
CA PRO A 147 -11.14 43.12 -14.41
C PRO A 147 -12.19 42.41 -15.33
N THR A 148 -12.66 41.22 -14.95
CA THR A 148 -14.11 40.95 -15.01
C THR A 148 -14.55 40.09 -13.83
N LEU A 149 -15.53 40.64 -13.13
CA LEU A 149 -16.19 40.16 -11.93
C LEU A 149 -17.39 39.30 -12.37
N CYS A 150 -17.61 38.14 -11.77
CA CYS A 150 -18.99 37.73 -11.48
C CYS A 150 -19.00 36.87 -10.21
N MET A 151 -19.47 37.49 -9.14
CA MET A 151 -19.93 36.87 -7.91
C MET A 151 -21.19 36.04 -8.18
N LEU A 152 -21.43 35.03 -7.33
CA LEU A 152 -22.65 34.78 -6.54
C LEU A 152 -22.52 33.36 -5.97
N SER A 153 -22.02 33.21 -4.74
CA SER A 153 -22.79 33.19 -3.48
C SER A 153 -23.50 31.86 -3.21
N GLN A 154 -23.02 31.16 -2.17
CA GLN A 154 -23.77 30.48 -1.09
C GLN A 154 -25.06 29.72 -1.49
N SER A 155 -25.23 28.44 -1.15
CA SER A 155 -25.61 28.09 0.21
C SER A 155 -25.71 26.57 0.41
N VAL A 156 -25.46 26.18 1.65
CA VAL A 156 -25.73 24.89 2.29
C VAL A 156 -27.23 24.57 2.29
N SER A 157 -27.63 23.35 1.97
CA SER A 157 -28.79 22.71 2.63
C SER A 157 -28.79 21.19 2.47
N SER A 158 -29.12 20.56 3.58
CA SER A 158 -29.16 19.14 3.88
C SER A 158 -30.49 18.46 3.49
N LYS A 159 -30.43 17.12 3.44
CA LYS A 159 -31.51 16.13 3.68
C LYS A 159 -32.31 15.59 2.48
N SER A 160 -32.07 14.30 2.26
CA SER A 160 -33.06 13.21 2.14
C SER A 160 -34.01 13.22 0.95
N THR A 161 -33.89 12.23 0.06
CA THR A 161 -35.04 11.40 -0.36
C THR A 161 -34.53 10.04 -0.86
N MET A 162 -35.01 9.01 -0.17
CA MET A 162 -35.04 7.61 -0.55
C MET A 162 -36.11 7.43 -1.63
N CYS A 163 -35.79 6.86 -2.79
CA CYS A 163 -36.80 6.34 -3.72
C CYS A 163 -36.36 4.99 -4.30
N ILE A 164 -37.26 4.03 -4.04
CA ILE A 164 -37.29 2.61 -4.34
C ILE A 164 -37.36 2.36 -5.85
N ALA A 165 -36.73 1.28 -6.31
CA ALA A 165 -36.87 0.73 -7.65
C ALA A 165 -38.29 0.21 -7.93
N PRO A 166 -38.70 0.14 -9.20
CA PRO A 166 -39.57 -0.93 -9.64
C PRO A 166 -38.87 -1.85 -10.66
N SER A 167 -39.21 -3.11 -10.48
CA SER A 167 -38.80 -4.32 -11.15
C SER A 167 -39.39 -4.53 -12.54
N MET A 168 -38.64 -5.30 -13.35
CA MET A 168 -39.08 -6.44 -14.18
C MET A 168 -39.86 -6.25 -15.50
N VAL A 169 -39.66 -7.32 -16.29
CA VAL A 169 -40.41 -7.82 -17.46
C VAL A 169 -39.89 -7.22 -18.78
N ARG A 170 -39.25 -7.98 -19.67
CA ARG A 170 -39.39 -9.40 -20.02
C ARG A 170 -38.10 -9.95 -20.63
#